data_AF-A0A2M7UBV5-F1
#
_entry.id   AF-A0A2M7UBV5-F1
#
_cell.length_a   1.000
_cell.length_b   1.000
_cell.length_c   1.000
_cell.angle_alpha   90.00
_cell.angle_beta   90.00
_cell.angle_gamma   90.00
#
_symmetry.space_group_name_H-M   'P 1'
#
loop_
_entity.id
_entity.type
_entity.pdbx_description
1 polymer ?
#
loop_
_entity_poly.entity_id
_entity_poly.type
_entity_poly.pdbx_seq_one_letter_code
_entity_poly.pdbx_strand_id
1 'polypeptide(L)'
;MTKFFKIIFLLFIITVIIWIDLPETIRNKYNITSLLDFSLFGLRIKKDFKTSLGLDLKGGSHLVFEADTKKVKPEDLQDALSSARDIIEKRVNFFGVSEPTVQNLKSGSNYRISVDLPGIEKVDEAIALIGRTAQLSFREEKIIDDKVASPTPVLVETGLTGKHVKKASVDFN
;
A
#
# COMPACT_ATOMS: atom_id res chain seq x y z
N MET A 1 17.63 -42.74 38.15
CA MET A 1 17.85 -41.29 38.34
C MET A 1 17.52 -40.44 37.10
N THR A 2 17.91 -40.84 35.89
CA THR A 2 17.75 -40.02 34.66
C THR A 2 16.30 -39.75 34.22
N LYS A 3 15.36 -40.68 34.44
CA LYS A 3 13.92 -40.48 34.08
C LYS A 3 13.23 -39.43 34.94
N PHE A 4 13.56 -39.35 36.23
CA PHE A 4 13.01 -38.37 37.16
C PHE A 4 13.43 -36.95 36.80
N PHE A 5 14.71 -36.75 36.46
CA PHE A 5 15.22 -35.45 36.03
C PHE A 5 14.60 -34.98 34.71
N LYS A 6 14.35 -35.89 33.77
CA LYS A 6 13.65 -35.57 32.51
C LYS A 6 12.21 -35.10 32.73
N ILE A 7 11.49 -35.68 33.70
CA ILE A 7 10.11 -35.28 34.03
C ILE A 7 10.09 -33.88 34.64
N ILE A 8 11.03 -33.59 35.55
CA ILE A 8 11.15 -32.25 36.17
C ILE A 8 11.49 -31.20 35.10
N PHE A 9 12.42 -31.51 34.19
CA PHE A 9 12.79 -30.60 33.11
C PHE A 9 11.62 -30.32 32.16
N LEU A 10 10.82 -31.34 31.85
CA LEU A 10 9.64 -31.19 31.01
C LEU A 10 8.54 -30.37 31.70
N LEU A 11 8.33 -30.56 33.00
CA LEU A 11 7.43 -29.72 33.80
C LEU A 11 7.87 -28.26 33.82
N PHE A 12 9.18 -28.00 33.94
CA PHE A 12 9.74 -26.65 33.90
C PHE A 12 9.50 -25.97 32.56
N ILE A 13 9.69 -26.67 31.44
CA ILE A 13 9.40 -26.12 30.11
C ILE A 13 7.92 -25.79 29.97
N ILE A 14 7.03 -26.67 30.44
CA ILE A 14 5.59 -26.45 30.38
C ILE A 14 5.19 -25.23 31.20
N THR A 15 5.69 -25.06 32.42
CA THR A 15 5.40 -23.87 33.23
C THR A 15 5.95 -22.60 32.60
N VAL A 16 7.12 -22.64 31.97
CA VAL A 16 7.67 -21.49 31.23
C VAL A 16 6.81 -21.13 30.01
N ILE A 17 6.33 -22.11 29.25
CA ILE A 17 5.44 -21.86 28.09
C ILE A 17 4.12 -21.24 28.56
N ILE A 18 3.51 -21.79 29.62
CA ILE A 18 2.27 -21.25 30.21
C ILE A 18 2.48 -19.82 30.72
N TRP A 19 3.65 -19.51 31.28
CA TRP A 19 3.99 -18.15 31.71
C TRP A 19 4.12 -17.17 30.53
N ILE A 20 4.74 -17.62 29.42
CA ILE A 20 4.93 -16.80 28.21
C ILE A 20 3.60 -16.46 27.55
N ASP A 21 2.70 -17.45 27.42
CA ASP A 21 1.41 -17.33 26.74
C ASP A 21 0.28 -16.78 27.65
N LEU A 22 0.62 -16.33 28.86
CA LEU A 22 -0.38 -15.84 29.82
C LEU A 22 -0.97 -14.50 29.35
N PRO A 23 -2.30 -14.38 29.18
CA PRO A 23 -2.96 -13.17 28.68
C PRO A 23 -2.80 -11.99 29.64
N GLU A 24 -2.72 -10.77 29.09
CA GLU A 24 -2.44 -9.55 29.86
C GLU A 24 -3.48 -9.24 30.96
N THR A 25 -4.74 -9.64 30.75
CA THR A 25 -5.83 -9.46 31.73
C THR A 25 -5.58 -10.23 33.02
N ILE A 26 -5.06 -11.45 32.92
CA ILE A 26 -4.70 -12.29 34.07
C ILE A 26 -3.40 -11.77 34.69
N ARG A 27 -2.44 -11.40 33.85
CA ARG A 27 -1.14 -10.85 34.26
C ARG A 27 -1.28 -9.63 35.17
N ASN A 28 -2.14 -8.68 34.79
CA ASN A 28 -2.40 -7.46 35.55
C ASN A 28 -3.21 -7.73 36.83
N LYS A 29 -4.13 -8.71 36.82
CA LYS A 29 -4.91 -9.08 38.02
C LYS A 29 -4.03 -9.66 39.14
N TYR A 30 -2.98 -10.38 38.80
CA TYR A 30 -2.07 -11.03 39.75
C TYR A 30 -0.70 -10.34 39.86
N ASN A 31 -0.51 -9.17 39.24
CA ASN A 31 0.75 -8.41 39.21
C ASN A 31 1.97 -9.25 38.78
N ILE A 32 1.78 -10.13 37.79
CA ILE A 32 2.84 -11.01 37.29
C ILE A 32 3.66 -10.23 36.25
N THR A 33 4.99 -10.20 36.36
CA THR A 33 5.83 -9.50 35.38
C THR A 33 6.06 -10.35 34.12
N SER A 34 6.17 -9.68 32.97
CA SER A 34 6.54 -10.32 31.70
C SER A 34 7.97 -10.87 31.79
N LEU A 35 8.16 -12.14 31.45
CA LEU A 35 9.50 -12.76 31.38
C LEU A 35 10.35 -12.19 30.23
N LEU A 36 9.70 -11.55 29.24
CA LEU A 36 10.35 -10.93 28.08
C LEU A 36 10.83 -9.50 28.35
N ASP A 37 10.40 -8.87 29.45
CA ASP A 37 10.91 -7.56 29.89
C ASP A 37 12.19 -7.76 30.71
N PHE A 38 13.29 -8.10 30.04
CA PHE A 38 14.59 -8.23 30.68
C PHE A 38 15.47 -7.01 30.43
N SER A 39 16.18 -6.58 31.47
CA SER A 39 17.23 -5.58 31.40
C SER A 39 18.56 -6.32 31.30
N LEU A 40 19.13 -6.40 30.11
CA LEU A 40 20.50 -6.90 29.91
C LEU A 40 21.41 -5.70 29.62
N PHE A 41 22.45 -5.52 30.42
CA PHE A 41 23.45 -4.45 30.21
C PHE A 41 22.87 -3.03 30.10
N GLY A 42 21.81 -2.72 30.85
CA GLY A 42 21.21 -1.37 30.87
C GLY A 42 20.32 -1.03 29.66
N LEU A 43 20.13 -1.95 28.72
CA LEU A 43 19.19 -1.81 27.61
C LEU A 43 17.83 -2.43 28.01
N ARG A 44 16.80 -1.58 28.08
CA ARG A 44 15.40 -2.00 28.25
C ARG A 44 14.84 -2.36 26.88
N ILE A 45 14.72 -3.65 26.57
CA ILE A 45 14.07 -4.10 25.34
C ILE A 45 12.57 -4.21 25.60
N LYS A 46 11.82 -3.13 25.31
CA LYS A 46 10.35 -3.20 25.16
C LYS A 46 10.03 -3.52 23.72
N LYS A 47 9.42 -4.69 23.47
CA LYS A 47 8.91 -5.05 22.15
C LYS A 47 7.48 -4.56 22.03
N ASP A 48 7.31 -3.28 21.72
CA ASP A 48 5.99 -2.73 21.41
C ASP A 48 5.55 -3.25 20.04
N PHE A 49 4.55 -4.14 20.01
CA PHE A 49 3.94 -4.61 18.78
C PHE A 49 3.02 -3.52 18.24
N LYS A 50 3.51 -2.70 17.30
CA LYS A 50 2.67 -1.78 16.54
C LYS A 50 1.85 -2.61 15.54
N THR A 51 0.64 -3.00 15.91
CA THR A 51 -0.27 -3.76 15.06
C THR A 51 -0.92 -2.83 14.02
N SER A 52 -0.92 -3.25 12.76
CA SER A 52 -1.70 -2.59 11.70
C SER A 52 -3.14 -3.08 11.78
N LEU A 53 -4.09 -2.15 11.80
CA LEU A 53 -5.51 -2.43 11.93
C LEU A 53 -6.16 -2.29 10.55
N GLY A 54 -6.86 -3.34 10.10
CA GLY A 54 -7.62 -3.33 8.84
C GLY A 54 -8.85 -2.43 8.88
N LEU A 55 -9.56 -2.30 7.76
CA LEU A 55 -10.73 -1.41 7.60
C LEU A 55 -11.79 -1.59 8.71
N ASP A 56 -12.07 -2.83 9.11
CA ASP A 56 -13.09 -3.15 10.13
C ASP A 56 -12.69 -2.68 11.55
N LEU A 57 -11.38 -2.63 11.83
CA LEU A 57 -10.86 -2.25 13.15
C LEU A 57 -10.41 -0.79 13.23
N LYS A 58 -9.89 -0.24 12.13
CA LYS A 58 -9.37 1.14 12.03
C LYS A 58 -10.40 2.13 11.48
N GLY A 59 -11.47 1.62 10.85
CA GLY A 59 -12.31 2.42 9.98
C GLY A 59 -11.60 2.83 8.69
N GLY A 60 -12.29 3.55 7.81
CA GLY A 60 -11.76 4.02 6.54
C GLY A 60 -12.79 3.91 5.41
N SER A 61 -12.34 3.58 4.20
CA SER A 61 -13.23 3.42 3.05
C SER A 61 -12.83 2.29 2.12
N HIS A 62 -13.84 1.68 1.50
CA HIS A 62 -13.72 0.70 0.44
C HIS A 62 -14.27 1.31 -0.86
N LEU A 63 -13.45 1.35 -1.90
CA LEU A 63 -13.79 1.94 -3.19
C LEU A 63 -13.71 0.87 -4.28
N VAL A 64 -14.67 0.90 -5.20
CA VAL A 64 -14.69 0.00 -6.36
C VAL A 64 -14.77 0.84 -7.63
N PHE A 65 -13.73 0.75 -8.46
CA PHE A 65 -13.64 1.41 -9.75
C PHE A 65 -13.97 0.41 -10.85
N GLU A 66 -14.75 0.81 -11.85
CA GLU A 66 -14.98 0.00 -13.06
C GLU A 66 -14.04 0.47 -14.18
N ALA A 67 -13.34 -0.48 -14.80
CA ALA A 67 -12.40 -0.20 -15.87
C ALA A 67 -13.12 -0.15 -17.22
N ASP A 68 -12.99 0.97 -17.94
CA ASP A 68 -13.43 1.06 -19.34
C ASP A 68 -12.40 0.42 -20.26
N THR A 69 -12.71 -0.79 -20.73
CA THR A 69 -11.81 -1.60 -21.56
C THR A 69 -12.10 -1.48 -23.06
N LYS A 70 -13.06 -0.64 -23.47
CA LYS A 70 -13.52 -0.56 -24.88
C LYS A 70 -12.41 -0.18 -25.87
N LYS A 71 -11.40 0.55 -25.42
CA LYS A 71 -10.28 1.05 -26.24
C LYS A 71 -8.99 0.24 -26.08
N VAL A 72 -9.01 -0.82 -25.29
CA VAL A 72 -7.83 -1.63 -24.98
C VAL A 72 -7.90 -2.91 -25.82
N LYS A 73 -6.80 -3.24 -26.49
CA LYS A 73 -6.72 -4.49 -27.24
C LYS A 73 -6.75 -5.68 -26.27
N PRO A 74 -7.35 -6.83 -26.64
CA PRO A 74 -7.39 -7.99 -25.76
C PRO A 74 -6.01 -8.48 -25.29
N GLU A 75 -5.00 -8.34 -26.16
CA GLU A 75 -3.60 -8.70 -25.88
C GLU A 75 -2.96 -7.83 -24.78
N ASP A 76 -3.31 -6.54 -24.73
CA ASP A 76 -2.75 -5.57 -23.77
C ASP A 76 -3.59 -5.44 -22.49
N LEU A 77 -4.73 -6.11 -22.42
CA LEU A 77 -5.73 -5.89 -21.38
C LEU A 77 -5.21 -6.21 -19.98
N GLN A 78 -4.53 -7.34 -19.82
CA GLN A 78 -4.01 -7.77 -18.53
C GLN A 78 -2.92 -6.81 -18.02
N ASP A 79 -2.02 -6.39 -18.91
CA ASP A 79 -0.94 -5.45 -18.61
C ASP A 79 -1.49 -4.06 -18.28
N ALA A 80 -2.53 -3.62 -18.98
CA ALA A 80 -3.22 -2.36 -18.71
C ALA A 80 -3.88 -2.37 -17.32
N LEU A 81 -4.55 -3.46 -16.95
CA LEU A 81 -5.16 -3.62 -15.63
C LEU A 81 -4.13 -3.70 -14.51
N SER A 82 -3.02 -4.41 -14.73
CA SER A 82 -1.91 -4.46 -13.78
C SER A 82 -1.27 -3.08 -13.59
N SER A 83 -1.04 -2.36 -14.69
CA SER A 83 -0.49 -1.01 -14.67
C SER A 83 -1.41 -0.03 -13.94
N ALA A 84 -2.72 -0.13 -14.17
CA ALA A 84 -3.71 0.68 -13.46
C ALA A 84 -3.68 0.43 -11.96
N ARG A 85 -3.65 -0.84 -11.53
CA ARG A 85 -3.50 -1.24 -10.13
C ARG A 85 -2.27 -0.60 -9.49
N ASP A 86 -1.12 -0.71 -10.14
CA ASP A 86 0.16 -0.19 -9.63
C ASP A 86 0.17 1.33 -9.51
N ILE A 87 -0.46 2.04 -10.46
CA ILE A 87 -0.61 3.49 -10.41
C ILE A 87 -1.50 3.91 -9.24
N ILE A 88 -2.61 3.22 -9.04
CA ILE A 88 -3.54 3.48 -7.92
C ILE A 88 -2.81 3.26 -6.59
N GLU A 89 -2.09 2.14 -6.45
CA GLU A 89 -1.31 1.85 -5.25
C GLU A 89 -0.28 2.95 -4.95
N LYS A 90 0.50 3.39 -5.93
CA LYS A 90 1.49 4.48 -5.77
C LYS A 90 0.85 5.79 -5.32
N ARG A 91 -0.30 6.13 -5.88
CA ARG A 91 -1.06 7.35 -5.55
C ARG A 91 -1.57 7.34 -4.12
N VAL A 92 -2.10 6.21 -3.70
CA VAL A 92 -2.62 6.02 -2.35
C VAL A 92 -1.49 6.02 -1.31
N ASN A 93 -0.37 5.38 -1.62
CA ASN A 93 0.84 5.44 -0.80
C ASN A 93 1.34 6.89 -0.65
N PHE A 94 1.34 7.66 -1.75
CA PHE A 94 1.72 9.07 -1.72
C PHE A 94 0.75 9.95 -0.90
N PHE A 95 -0.54 9.59 -0.86
CA PHE A 95 -1.54 10.27 -0.04
C PHE A 95 -1.36 10.01 1.46
N GLY A 96 -0.49 9.06 1.86
CA GLY A 96 -0.17 8.79 3.26
C GLY A 96 -0.99 7.66 3.89
N VAL A 97 -1.67 6.84 3.10
CA VAL A 97 -2.34 5.63 3.62
C VAL A 97 -1.28 4.60 3.96
N SER A 98 -1.28 4.14 5.21
CA SER A 98 -0.18 3.32 5.72
C SER A 98 -0.11 1.92 5.12
N GLU A 99 -1.25 1.33 4.72
CA GLU A 99 -1.32 -0.02 4.13
C GLU A 99 -2.56 -0.17 3.23
N PRO A 100 -2.56 0.42 2.02
CA PRO A 100 -3.68 0.26 1.11
C PRO A 100 -3.68 -1.12 0.46
N THR A 101 -4.86 -1.69 0.26
CA THR A 101 -5.02 -2.94 -0.50
C THR A 101 -5.66 -2.61 -1.84
N VAL A 102 -4.96 -2.91 -2.94
CA VAL A 102 -5.44 -2.68 -4.31
C VAL A 102 -5.48 -3.99 -5.07
N GLN A 103 -6.67 -4.41 -5.49
CA GLN A 103 -6.91 -5.69 -6.14
C GLN A 103 -7.72 -5.54 -7.41
N ASN A 104 -7.33 -6.30 -8.43
CA ASN A 104 -8.11 -6.41 -9.66
C ASN A 104 -9.20 -7.45 -9.46
N LEU A 105 -10.44 -7.06 -9.69
CA LEU A 105 -11.62 -7.90 -9.61
C LEU A 105 -12.19 -8.11 -11.02
N LYS A 106 -12.70 -9.31 -11.28
CA LYS A 106 -13.47 -9.61 -12.48
C LYS A 106 -14.88 -9.98 -12.07
N SER A 107 -15.86 -9.22 -12.54
CA SER A 107 -17.28 -9.46 -12.27
C SER A 107 -17.99 -9.72 -13.59
N GLY A 108 -18.21 -11.00 -13.91
CA GLY A 108 -18.71 -11.41 -15.22
C GLY A 108 -17.77 -10.99 -16.35
N SER A 109 -18.27 -10.14 -17.25
CA SER A 109 -17.52 -9.55 -18.36
C SER A 109 -16.78 -8.25 -18.00
N ASN A 110 -17.03 -7.68 -16.82
CA ASN A 110 -16.52 -6.37 -16.44
C ASN A 110 -15.30 -6.50 -15.54
N TYR A 111 -14.36 -5.57 -15.72
CA TYR A 111 -13.15 -5.47 -14.91
C TYR A 111 -13.30 -4.35 -13.92
N ARG A 112 -12.95 -4.61 -12.66
CA ARG A 112 -13.02 -3.65 -11.57
C ARG A 112 -11.71 -3.62 -10.80
N ILE A 113 -11.46 -2.52 -10.12
CA ILE A 113 -10.33 -2.38 -9.19
C ILE A 113 -10.90 -2.01 -7.84
N SER A 114 -10.68 -2.89 -6.87
CA SER A 114 -11.03 -2.69 -5.47
C SER A 114 -9.88 -2.01 -4.74
N VAL A 115 -10.20 -0.99 -3.95
CA VAL A 115 -9.22 -0.20 -3.18
C VAL A 115 -9.71 -0.05 -1.75
N ASP A 116 -8.94 -0.59 -0.81
CA ASP A 116 -9.17 -0.39 0.62
C ASP A 116 -8.24 0.70 1.15
N LEU A 117 -8.81 1.65 1.86
CA LEU A 117 -8.14 2.83 2.42
C LEU A 117 -8.34 2.88 3.94
N PRO A 118 -7.56 2.12 4.75
CA PRO A 118 -7.72 2.10 6.20
C PRO A 118 -7.24 3.40 6.87
N GLY A 119 -8.07 3.97 7.74
CA GLY A 119 -7.74 5.17 8.50
C GLY A 119 -7.68 6.46 7.68
N ILE A 120 -8.35 6.51 6.53
CA ILE A 120 -8.49 7.75 5.74
C ILE A 120 -9.63 8.61 6.29
N GLU A 121 -9.37 9.91 6.48
CA GLU A 121 -10.40 10.86 6.93
C GLU A 121 -11.09 11.56 5.75
N LYS A 122 -10.34 11.88 4.69
CA LYS A 122 -10.81 12.65 3.54
C LYS A 122 -10.92 11.79 2.28
N VAL A 123 -12.01 11.04 2.20
CA VAL A 123 -12.27 10.08 1.12
C VAL A 123 -12.39 10.78 -0.24
N ASP A 124 -13.04 11.95 -0.29
CA ASP A 124 -13.28 12.68 -1.54
C ASP A 124 -11.98 13.14 -2.21
N GLU A 125 -11.00 13.58 -1.42
CA GLU A 125 -9.68 13.97 -1.93
C GLU A 125 -8.93 12.75 -2.49
N ALA A 126 -9.05 11.60 -1.83
CA ALA A 126 -8.48 10.34 -2.31
C ALA A 126 -9.14 9.88 -3.61
N ILE A 127 -10.48 9.93 -3.71
CA ILE A 127 -11.21 9.63 -4.94
C ILE A 127 -10.77 10.56 -6.07
N ALA A 128 -10.66 11.86 -5.81
CA ALA A 128 -10.22 12.84 -6.80
C ALA A 128 -8.79 12.57 -7.29
N LEU A 129 -7.89 12.13 -6.43
CA LEU A 129 -6.50 11.85 -6.78
C LEU A 129 -6.35 10.50 -7.51
N ILE A 130 -7.06 9.47 -7.06
CA ILE A 130 -7.08 8.13 -7.67
C ILE A 130 -7.79 8.15 -9.03
N GLY A 131 -8.93 8.84 -9.13
CA GLY A 131 -9.78 8.86 -10.32
C GLY A 131 -9.25 9.71 -11.48
N ARG A 132 -8.24 10.57 -11.26
CA ARG A 132 -7.63 11.37 -12.33
C ARG A 132 -6.81 10.51 -13.27
N THR A 133 -7.12 10.50 -14.56
CA THR A 133 -6.25 9.90 -15.58
C THR A 133 -5.06 10.83 -15.84
N ALA A 134 -3.87 10.46 -15.37
CA ALA A 134 -2.66 11.24 -15.63
C ALA A 134 -2.06 10.78 -16.98
N GLN A 135 -2.41 11.48 -18.05
CA GLN A 135 -1.78 11.28 -19.37
C GLN A 135 -0.63 12.25 -19.53
N LEU A 136 0.55 11.73 -19.86
CA LEU A 136 1.72 12.52 -20.23
C LEU A 136 2.03 12.26 -21.70
N SER A 137 2.08 13.33 -22.50
CA SER A 137 2.48 13.31 -23.90
C SER A 137 3.57 14.35 -24.12
N PHE A 138 4.58 14.00 -24.90
CA PHE A 138 5.56 14.96 -25.40
C PHE A 138 5.15 15.41 -26.79
N ARG A 139 5.28 16.70 -27.06
CA ARG A 139 4.94 17.31 -28.35
C ARG A 139 6.07 18.21 -28.79
N GLU A 140 6.33 18.22 -30.08
CA GLU A 140 7.30 19.09 -30.74
C GLU A 140 6.57 20.24 -31.42
N GLU A 141 7.19 21.41 -31.40
CA GLU A 141 6.70 22.55 -32.16
C GLU A 141 7.12 22.41 -33.62
N LYS A 142 6.13 22.41 -34.52
CA LYS A 142 6.35 22.43 -35.96
C LYS A 142 6.32 23.87 -36.44
N ILE A 143 7.47 24.33 -36.94
CA ILE A 143 7.56 25.60 -37.67
C ILE A 143 6.95 25.38 -39.06
N ILE A 144 5.91 26.15 -39.39
CA ILE A 144 5.19 26.04 -40.67
C ILE A 144 5.84 26.95 -41.74
N ASP A 145 6.35 28.11 -41.32
CA ASP A 145 7.08 29.05 -42.19
C ASP A 145 8.08 29.86 -41.34
N ASP A 146 9.36 29.84 -41.70
CA ASP A 146 10.43 30.58 -41.01
C ASP A 146 10.26 32.11 -41.08
N LYS A 147 9.37 32.61 -41.95
CA LYS A 147 9.15 34.05 -42.19
C LYS A 147 7.85 34.59 -41.57
N VAL A 148 7.01 33.74 -40.99
CA VAL A 148 5.74 34.14 -40.39
C VAL A 148 5.75 33.81 -38.91
N ALA A 149 5.83 34.84 -38.07
CA ALA A 149 5.65 34.68 -36.63
C ALA A 149 4.19 34.27 -36.35
N SER A 150 3.95 32.99 -36.10
CA SER A 150 2.67 32.51 -35.58
C SER A 150 2.66 32.72 -34.05
N PRO A 151 1.64 33.40 -33.49
CA PRO A 151 1.52 33.55 -32.04
C PRO A 151 1.11 32.23 -31.34
N THR A 152 0.65 31.24 -32.11
CA THR A 152 0.20 29.95 -31.57
C THR A 152 1.15 28.84 -32.05
N PRO A 153 1.81 28.12 -31.13
CA PRO A 153 2.69 27.01 -31.48
C PRO A 153 1.85 25.85 -32.02
N VAL A 154 2.23 25.33 -33.19
CA VAL A 154 1.60 24.13 -33.75
C VAL A 154 2.34 22.92 -33.22
N LEU A 155 1.68 22.18 -32.33
CA LEU A 155 2.27 21.03 -31.65
C LEU A 155 1.98 19.74 -32.42
N VAL A 156 3.03 18.98 -32.70
CA VAL A 156 2.99 17.66 -33.34
C VAL A 156 3.34 16.60 -32.30
N GLU A 157 2.65 15.46 -32.33
CA GLU A 157 2.92 14.36 -31.41
C GLU A 157 4.23 13.66 -31.78
N THR A 158 5.08 13.43 -30.77
CA THR A 158 6.38 12.77 -30.97
C THR A 158 6.31 11.26 -30.82
N GLY A 159 5.14 10.71 -30.48
CA GLY A 159 4.96 9.32 -30.07
C GLY A 159 5.54 9.00 -28.69
N LEU A 160 6.20 9.95 -28.02
CA LEU A 160 6.68 9.78 -26.65
C LEU A 160 5.55 10.05 -25.65
N THR A 161 5.35 9.14 -24.70
CA THR A 161 4.34 9.25 -23.65
C THR A 161 4.94 8.99 -22.27
N GLY A 162 4.11 9.08 -21.23
CA GLY A 162 4.46 8.70 -19.86
C GLY A 162 5.04 7.29 -19.73
N LYS A 163 4.74 6.37 -20.65
CA LYS A 163 5.34 5.02 -20.71
C LYS A 163 6.87 5.07 -20.82
N HIS A 164 7.42 6.13 -21.43
CA HIS A 164 8.87 6.28 -21.62
C HIS A 164 9.58 6.97 -20.45
N VAL A 165 8.85 7.44 -19.43
CA VAL A 165 9.43 8.10 -18.26
C VAL A 165 9.89 7.08 -17.23
N LYS A 166 11.21 7.07 -16.94
CA LYS A 166 11.81 6.15 -15.94
C LYS A 166 11.63 6.62 -14.50
N LYS A 167 11.71 7.94 -14.26
CA LYS A 167 11.60 8.56 -12.93
C LYS A 167 11.06 9.98 -13.06
N ALA A 168 10.22 10.39 -12.11
CA ALA A 168 9.80 11.78 -11.90
C ALA A 168 9.93 12.10 -10.41
N SER A 169 10.59 13.19 -10.06
CA SER A 169 10.73 13.68 -8.68
C SER A 169 10.58 15.19 -8.65
N VAL A 170 10.03 15.70 -7.55
CA VAL A 170 10.05 17.13 -7.24
C VAL A 170 11.44 17.47 -6.72
N ASP A 171 12.06 18.49 -7.28
CA ASP A 171 13.35 19.02 -6.84
C ASP A 171 13.16 20.46 -6.35
N PHE A 172 13.87 20.84 -5.29
CA PHE A 172 13.81 22.17 -4.71
C PHE A 172 15.17 22.84 -4.89
N ASN A 173 15.24 23.80 -5.81
CA ASN A 173 16.38 24.70 -5.97
C ASN A 173 16.31 25.85 -4.96
#